data_AF-W1XN90-F1
#
_entry.id   AF-W1XN90-F1
#
_cell.length_a   1.000
_cell.length_b   1.000
_cell.length_c   1.000
_cell.angle_alpha   90.00
_cell.angle_beta   90.00
_cell.angle_gamma   90.00
#
_symmetry.space_group_name_H-M   'P 1'
#
loop_
_entity.id
_entity.type
_entity.pdbx_description
1 polymer ?
#
loop_
_entity_poly.entity_id
_entity_poly.type
_entity_poly.pdbx_seq_one_letter_code
_entity_poly.pdbx_strand_id
1 'polypeptide(L)'
;ICLKLRKADESTIPTVDDLFKEQQAFGYTQEDLVRMIVPMAKDGKDPVGAMGADAPLAILSDKPQLLYSYFKQMFAQVTNPPIDSIREEMVT
;
A
#
# COMPACT_ATOMS: atom_id res chain seq x y z
N ILE A 1 -9.88 -7.91 4.33
CA ILE A 1 -8.71 -8.61 3.73
C ILE A 1 -7.56 -8.56 4.74
N CYS A 2 -7.64 -9.37 5.80
CA CYS A 2 -6.49 -9.63 6.66
C CYS A 2 -5.72 -10.80 6.01
N LEU A 3 -4.73 -10.49 5.18
CA LEU A 3 -3.78 -11.49 4.70
C LEU A 3 -3.13 -12.09 5.95
N LYS A 4 -3.54 -13.29 6.36
CA LYS A 4 -2.74 -14.14 7.25
C LYS A 4 -1.44 -14.43 6.52
N LEU A 5 -0.47 -13.53 6.66
CA LEU A 5 0.86 -13.68 6.15
C LEU A 5 1.43 -14.95 6.77
N ARG A 6 1.55 -16.01 5.95
CA ARG A 6 2.41 -17.14 6.32
C ARG A 6 3.79 -16.55 6.56
N LYS A 7 4.46 -16.97 7.64
CA LYS A 7 5.89 -16.66 7.81
C LYS A 7 6.59 -17.08 6.52
N ALA A 8 7.26 -16.13 5.89
CA ALA A 8 8.09 -16.44 4.74
C ALA A 8 9.23 -17.34 5.24
N ASP A 9 9.25 -18.58 4.77
CA ASP A 9 10.39 -19.47 4.99
C ASP A 9 11.59 -18.86 4.24
N GLU A 10 12.74 -18.77 4.91
CA GLU A 10 13.96 -18.09 4.43
C GLU A 10 14.44 -18.63 3.06
N SER A 11 14.04 -19.86 2.71
CA SER A 11 14.29 -20.52 1.43
C SER A 11 13.51 -19.97 0.23
N THR A 12 12.54 -19.05 0.43
CA THR A 12 11.66 -18.53 -0.63
C THR A 12 11.99 -17.09 -1.04
N ILE A 13 12.96 -16.45 -0.38
CA ILE A 13 13.35 -15.08 -0.66
C ILE A 13 14.20 -15.08 -1.95
N PRO A 14 13.78 -14.40 -3.03
CA PRO A 14 14.62 -14.31 -4.22
C PRO A 14 15.91 -13.57 -3.86
N THR A 15 17.06 -14.18 -4.15
CA THR A 15 18.35 -13.50 -4.09
C THR A 15 18.38 -12.46 -5.20
N VAL A 16 18.21 -11.20 -4.82
CA VAL A 16 18.35 -10.05 -5.71
C VAL A 16 19.81 -9.59 -5.67
N ASP A 17 20.47 -9.51 -6.83
CA ASP A 17 21.87 -9.12 -6.93
C ASP A 17 22.11 -7.66 -6.47
N ASP A 18 21.18 -6.75 -6.79
CA ASP A 18 21.24 -5.34 -6.39
C ASP A 18 19.85 -4.77 -6.09
N LEU A 19 19.41 -4.94 -4.84
CA LEU A 19 18.11 -4.51 -4.34
C LEU A 19 17.89 -3.00 -4.53
N PHE A 20 18.93 -2.19 -4.40
CA PHE A 20 18.81 -0.74 -4.46
C PHE A 20 18.49 -0.27 -5.89
N LYS A 21 19.13 -0.87 -6.90
CA LYS A 21 18.81 -0.60 -8.31
C LYS A 21 17.37 -0.96 -8.65
N GLU A 22 16.87 -2.09 -8.17
CA GLU A 22 15.48 -2.49 -8.43
C GLU A 22 14.48 -1.55 -7.74
N GLN A 23 14.72 -1.21 -6.47
CA GLN A 23 13.89 -0.25 -5.74
C GLN A 23 13.82 1.09 -6.48
N GLN A 24 14.96 1.58 -6.98
CA GLN A 24 15.02 2.81 -7.77
C GLN A 24 14.28 2.67 -9.11
N ALA A 25 14.41 1.55 -9.80
CA ALA A 25 13.73 1.30 -11.08
C ALA A 25 12.20 1.28 -10.94
N PHE A 26 11.68 0.76 -9.83
CA PHE A 26 10.24 0.78 -9.52
C PHE A 26 9.76 2.07 -8.84
N GLY A 27 10.66 3.03 -8.59
CA GLY A 27 10.31 4.33 -8.03
C GLY A 27 10.02 4.32 -6.52
N TYR A 28 10.52 3.34 -5.77
CA TYR A 28 10.41 3.33 -4.30
C TYR A 28 11.22 4.48 -3.69
N THR A 29 10.56 5.29 -2.86
CA THR A 29 11.24 6.34 -2.12
C THR A 29 11.57 5.89 -0.69
N GLN A 30 12.54 6.57 -0.06
CA GLN A 30 12.84 6.33 1.35
C GLN A 30 11.62 6.60 2.24
N GLU A 31 10.78 7.56 1.87
CA GLU A 31 9.55 7.86 2.58
C GLU A 31 8.59 6.67 2.53
N ASP A 32 8.38 6.05 1.36
CA ASP A 32 7.52 4.88 1.22
C ASP A 32 8.03 3.70 2.04
N LEU A 33 9.35 3.47 2.04
CA LEU A 33 9.96 2.40 2.83
C LEU A 33 9.70 2.61 4.33
N VAL A 34 9.98 3.80 4.85
CA VAL A 34 9.92 4.09 6.28
C VAL A 34 8.50 4.30 6.78
N ARG A 35 7.64 5.00 6.02
CA ARG A 35 6.27 5.33 6.43
C ARG A 35 5.26 4.26 6.07
N MET A 36 5.50 3.46 5.02
CA MET A 36 4.57 2.41 4.60
C MET A 36 5.08 1.01 4.95
N ILE A 37 6.22 0.60 4.39
CA ILE A 37 6.64 -0.80 4.44
C ILE A 37 7.10 -1.23 5.83
N VAL A 38 7.91 -0.42 6.52
CA VAL A 38 8.39 -0.73 7.87
C VAL A 38 7.26 -0.92 8.88
N PRO A 39 6.25 -0.03 9.01
CA PRO A 39 5.15 -0.25 9.95
C PRO A 39 4.28 -1.44 9.56
N MET A 40 4.00 -1.66 8.26
CA MET A 40 3.28 -2.86 7.83
C MET A 40 4.01 -4.15 8.22
N ALA A 41 5.34 -4.19 8.09
CA ALA A 41 6.14 -5.35 8.44
C ALA A 41 6.21 -5.60 9.96
N LYS A 42 6.17 -4.55 10.79
CA LYS A 42 6.24 -4.65 12.25
C LYS A 42 4.90 -4.95 12.90
N ASP A 43 3.87 -4.20 12.53
CA ASP A 43 2.58 -4.20 13.22
C ASP A 43 1.52 -5.05 12.50
N GLY A 44 1.79 -5.45 11.25
CA GLY A 44 0.86 -6.25 10.43
C GLY A 44 -0.42 -5.50 10.07
N LYS A 45 -0.38 -4.16 10.10
CA LYS A 45 -1.52 -3.28 9.83
C LYS A 45 -1.08 -2.16 8.90
N ASP A 46 -2.04 -1.64 8.13
CA ASP A 46 -1.80 -0.46 7.31
C ASP A 46 -1.46 0.75 8.19
N PRO A 47 -0.46 1.56 7.80
CA PRO A 47 -0.06 2.75 8.55
C PRO A 47 -1.18 3.79 8.56
N VAL A 48 -1.35 4.44 9.71
CA VAL A 48 -2.37 5.50 9.88
C VAL A 48 -1.71 6.87 9.74
N GLY A 49 -2.27 7.70 8.86
CA GLY A 49 -1.89 9.10 8.66
C GLY A 49 -3.03 10.06 8.95
N ALA A 50 -2.71 11.34 9.13
CA ALA A 50 -3.67 12.43 9.33
C ALA A 50 -3.40 13.59 8.36
N MET A 51 -4.27 14.62 8.37
CA MET A 51 -4.17 15.86 7.57
C MET A 51 -4.55 15.77 6.09
N GLY A 52 -4.99 14.60 5.61
CA GLY A 52 -5.45 14.42 4.23
C GLY A 52 -4.29 14.37 3.23
N ALA A 53 -4.63 14.39 1.93
CA ALA A 53 -3.66 14.35 0.85
C ALA A 53 -3.46 15.77 0.27
N ASP A 54 -2.36 16.42 0.65
CA ASP A 54 -1.96 17.76 0.17
C ASP A 54 -1.15 17.71 -1.15
N ALA A 55 -0.93 16.52 -1.71
CA ALA A 55 -0.24 16.35 -2.98
C ALA A 55 -1.16 16.69 -4.17
N PRO A 56 -0.63 17.29 -5.26
CA PRO A 56 -1.41 17.51 -6.47
C PRO A 56 -1.89 16.18 -7.06
N LEU A 57 -2.97 16.24 -7.85
CA LEU A 57 -3.42 15.07 -8.62
C LEU A 57 -2.28 14.53 -9.47
N ALA A 58 -2.24 13.22 -9.68
CA ALA A 58 -1.11 12.58 -10.37
C ALA A 58 -0.86 13.15 -11.78
N ILE A 59 -1.91 13.62 -12.46
CA ILE A 59 -1.83 14.27 -13.77
C ILE A 59 -1.28 15.71 -13.73
N LEU A 60 -1.38 16.38 -12.58
CA LEU A 60 -0.91 17.75 -12.36
C LEU A 60 0.44 17.79 -11.63
N SER A 61 1.05 16.64 -11.34
CA SER A 61 2.29 16.57 -10.60
C SER A 61 3.49 16.74 -11.53
N ASP A 62 4.43 17.61 -11.15
CA ASP A 62 5.73 17.75 -11.83
C ASP A 62 6.68 16.58 -11.54
N LYS A 63 6.33 15.72 -10.57
CA LYS A 63 7.11 14.53 -10.19
C LYS A 63 6.59 13.29 -10.90
N PRO A 64 7.45 12.30 -11.21
CA PRO A 64 6.99 11.03 -11.76
C PRO A 64 6.04 10.34 -10.78
N GLN A 65 4.82 10.03 -11.23
CA GLN A 65 3.80 9.34 -10.45
C GLN A 65 3.64 7.91 -10.93
N LEU A 66 3.47 6.99 -10.00
CA LEU A 66 3.27 5.58 -10.30
C LEU A 66 1.85 5.33 -10.82
N LEU A 67 1.68 4.29 -11.63
CA LEU A 67 0.43 4.01 -12.33
C LEU A 67 -0.78 3.92 -11.39
N TYR A 68 -0.60 3.32 -10.21
CA TYR A 68 -1.66 3.19 -9.22
C TYR A 68 -2.16 4.53 -8.66
N SER A 69 -1.35 5.60 -8.70
CA SER A 69 -1.75 6.92 -8.22
C SER A 69 -2.85 7.57 -9.07
N TYR A 70 -3.00 7.13 -10.33
CA TYR A 70 -4.03 7.60 -11.26
C TYR A 70 -5.40 6.98 -11.01
N PHE A 71 -5.45 5.78 -10.43
CA PHE A 71 -6.72 5.09 -10.14
C PHE A 71 -7.21 5.47 -8.75
N LYS A 72 -8.50 5.84 -8.65
CA LYS A 72 -9.15 6.15 -7.37
C LYS A 72 -10.11 5.03 -7.01
N GLN A 73 -10.07 4.62 -5.74
CA GLN A 73 -10.99 3.61 -5.22
C GLN A 73 -12.40 4.20 -5.16
N MET A 74 -13.33 3.54 -5.83
CA MET A 74 -14.75 3.91 -5.77
C MET A 74 -15.36 3.36 -4.49
N PHE A 75 -16.32 4.09 -3.93
CA PHE A 75 -17.06 3.66 -2.75
C PHE A 75 -18.56 3.80 -2.97
N ALA A 76 -19.30 2.88 -2.37
CA ALA A 76 -20.75 2.89 -2.38
C ALA A 76 -21.28 4.03 -1.51
N GLN A 77 -22.27 4.75 -2.02
CA GLN A 77 -22.95 5.85 -1.31
C GLN A 77 -24.44 5.76 -1.59
N VAL A 78 -25.27 5.91 -0.55
CA VAL A 78 -26.74 6.00 -0.58
C VAL A 78 -27.46 4.77 -1.15
N THR A 79 -27.11 4.32 -2.36
CA THR A 79 -27.77 3.24 -3.09
C THR A 79 -27.51 1.85 -2.51
N ASN A 80 -26.36 1.64 -1.86
CA ASN A 80 -26.02 0.40 -1.19
C ASN A 80 -25.07 0.66 0.00
N PRO A 81 -25.28 0.00 1.15
CA PRO A 81 -24.41 0.17 2.31
C PRO A 81 -23.03 -0.49 2.06
N PRO A 82 -21.93 0.12 2.55
CA PRO A 82 -20.61 -0.52 2.53
C PRO A 82 -20.54 -1.68 3.55
N ILE A 83 -19.77 -2.71 3.24
CA ILE A 83 -19.55 -3.89 4.11
C ILE A 83 -18.48 -3.57 5.16
N ASP A 84 -18.73 -3.94 6.42
CA ASP A 84 -17.76 -3.80 7.51
C ASP A 84 -16.74 -4.96 7.47
N SER A 85 -15.54 -4.68 6.95
CA SER A 85 -14.48 -5.70 6.79
C SER A 85 -13.90 -6.26 8.10
N ILE A 86 -14.18 -5.66 9.26
CA ILE A 86 -13.70 -6.15 10.56
C ILE A 86 -14.78 -6.99 11.25
N ARG A 87 -16.02 -6.50 11.24
CA ARG A 87 -17.13 -7.17 11.94
C ARG A 87 -17.78 -8.27 11.11
N GLU A 88 -17.74 -8.16 9.79
CA GLU A 88 -18.38 -9.09 8.84
C GLU A 88 -17.34 -9.91 8.06
N GLU A 89 -16.12 -10.08 8.61
CA GLU A 89 -15.06 -10.88 7.98
C GLU A 89 -15.48 -12.33 7.67
N MET A 90 -16.42 -12.92 8.42
CA MET A 90 -16.93 -14.27 8.09
C MET A 90 -17.78 -14.32 6.81
N VAL A 91 -18.35 -13.19 6.39
CA VAL A 91 -19.19 -13.10 5.18
C VAL A 91 -18.33 -12.71 3.96
N THR A 92 -17.13 -12.17 4.18
CA THR A 92 -16.24 -11.60 3.15
C THR A 92 -14.96 -12.41 2.99
#